data_AF-T0G6V8-F1
#
_entry.id   AF-T0G6V8-F1
#
_cell.length_a   1.000
_cell.length_b   1.000
_cell.length_c   1.000
_cell.angle_alpha   90.00
_cell.angle_beta   90.00
_cell.angle_gamma   90.00
#
_symmetry.space_group_name_H-M   'P 1'
#
loop_
_entity.id
_entity.type
_entity.pdbx_description
1 polymer ?
#
loop_
_entity_poly.entity_id
_entity_poly.type
_entity_poly.pdbx_seq_one_letter_code
_entity_poly.pdbx_strand_id
1 'polypeptide(L)'
;MTICIANEKGGSGKSTLCLNLAVQLLKDNKEVVVLDTDSQKSMETFTEIRSNNEYKTFSLFNRSGGFSDTLKQMVSKYENILIDTNGNIVKKPKRLCF
;
A
#
# COMPACT_ATOMS: atom_id res chain seq x y z
N MET A 1 9.59 -0.72 -9.45
CA MET A 1 9.29 0.57 -8.80
C MET A 1 8.60 0.33 -7.47
N THR A 2 9.15 0.91 -6.40
CA THR A 2 8.59 0.81 -5.04
C THR A 2 8.40 2.22 -4.49
N ILE A 3 7.18 2.55 -4.07
CA ILE A 3 6.83 3.88 -3.54
C ILE A 3 6.26 3.72 -2.15
N CYS A 4 6.87 4.39 -1.17
CA CYS A 4 6.36 4.46 0.19
C CYS A 4 5.68 5.81 0.44
N ILE A 5 4.41 5.78 0.82
CA ILE A 5 3.65 6.96 1.22
C ILE A 5 3.64 7.02 2.75
N ALA A 6 4.50 7.87 3.32
CA ALA A 6 4.68 7.96 4.77
C ALA A 6 4.54 9.38 5.32
N ASN A 7 3.87 9.47 6.48
CA ASN A 7 3.62 10.71 7.21
C ASN A 7 3.11 10.36 8.62
N GLU A 8 3.73 10.94 9.65
CA GLU A 8 3.38 10.70 11.05
C GLU A 8 2.00 11.25 11.43
N LYS A 9 1.52 12.27 10.72
CA LYS A 9 0.22 12.88 11.00
C LYS A 9 -0.93 11.97 10.52
N GLY A 10 -1.80 11.56 11.42
CA GLY A 10 -3.09 10.94 11.08
C GLY A 10 -3.96 11.89 10.25
N GLY A 11 -4.69 11.38 9.27
CA GLY A 11 -5.55 12.20 8.41
C GLY A 11 -4.81 13.09 7.39
N SER A 12 -3.51 12.88 7.17
CA SER A 12 -2.72 13.64 6.19
C SER A 12 -2.96 13.25 4.72
N GLY A 13 -3.88 12.31 4.44
CA GLY A 13 -4.22 11.85 3.09
C GLY A 13 -3.32 10.75 2.50
N LYS A 14 -2.51 10.03 3.29
CA LYS A 14 -1.64 8.94 2.81
C LYS A 14 -2.40 7.86 2.05
N SER A 15 -3.39 7.26 2.71
CA SER A 15 -4.23 6.22 2.15
C SER A 15 -4.99 6.72 0.91
N THR A 16 -5.49 7.94 0.95
CA THR A 16 -6.15 8.58 -0.20
C THR A 16 -5.20 8.70 -1.40
N LEU A 17 -3.97 9.15 -1.19
CA LEU A 17 -2.96 9.25 -2.25
C LEU A 17 -2.56 7.87 -2.78
N CYS A 18 -2.32 6.90 -1.88
CA CYS A 18 -1.96 5.53 -2.22
C CYS A 18 -3.04 4.88 -3.10
N LEU A 19 -4.32 5.01 -2.73
CA LEU A 19 -5.45 4.49 -3.51
C LEU A 19 -5.52 5.08 -4.91
N ASN A 20 -5.42 6.41 -5.02
CA ASN A 20 -5.53 7.08 -6.31
C ASN A 20 -4.35 6.71 -7.23
N LEU A 21 -3.15 6.59 -6.67
CA LEU A 21 -1.98 6.13 -7.43
C LEU A 21 -2.15 4.68 -7.90
N ALA A 22 -2.65 3.79 -7.04
CA ALA A 22 -2.93 2.41 -7.39
C ALA A 22 -3.94 2.32 -8.54
N VAL A 23 -5.06 3.06 -8.43
CA VAL A 23 -6.09 3.10 -9.47
C VAL A 23 -5.56 3.66 -10.78
N GLN A 24 -4.73 4.70 -10.75
CA GLN A 24 -4.13 5.24 -11.97
C GLN A 24 -3.23 4.22 -12.65
N LEU A 25 -2.36 3.54 -11.91
CA LEU A 25 -1.51 2.48 -12.45
C LEU A 25 -2.34 1.31 -13.04
N LEU A 26 -3.45 0.94 -12.40
CA LEU A 26 -4.39 -0.05 -12.95
C LEU A 26 -5.04 0.41 -14.26
N LYS A 27 -5.40 1.70 -14.38
CA LYS A 27 -5.92 2.29 -15.62
C LYS A 27 -4.89 2.24 -16.75
N ASP A 28 -3.61 2.37 -16.40
CA ASP A 28 -2.49 2.19 -17.33
C ASP A 28 -2.17 0.70 -17.61
N ASN A 29 -3.04 -0.23 -17.20
CA ASN A 29 -2.91 -1.68 -17.31
C ASN A 29 -1.65 -2.27 -16.65
N LYS A 30 -1.13 -1.61 -15.61
CA LYS A 30 -0.02 -2.13 -14.82
C LYS A 30 -0.52 -3.01 -13.68
N GLU A 31 0.21 -4.07 -13.39
CA GLU A 31 0.02 -4.85 -12.17
C GLU A 31 0.53 -4.05 -10.98
N VAL A 32 -0.28 -3.96 -9.92
CA VAL A 32 0.03 -3.19 -8.71
C VAL A 32 -0.20 -4.05 -7.48
N VAL A 33 0.74 -3.97 -6.54
CA VAL A 33 0.61 -4.55 -5.22
C VAL A 33 0.67 -3.45 -4.17
N VAL A 34 -0.28 -3.46 -3.24
CA VAL A 34 -0.34 -2.53 -2.11
C VAL A 34 -0.02 -3.29 -0.83
N LEU A 35 0.95 -2.79 -0.07
CA LEU A 35 1.25 -3.22 1.29
C LEU A 35 0.69 -2.19 2.26
N ASP A 36 -0.38 -2.54 2.96
CA ASP A 36 -1.00 -1.70 3.97
C ASP A 36 -0.53 -2.12 5.36
N THR A 37 -0.04 -1.15 6.11
CA THR A 37 0.42 -1.33 7.50
C THR A 37 -0.45 -0.57 8.49
N ASP A 38 -1.45 0.17 8.01
CA ASP A 38 -2.44 0.76 8.88
C ASP A 38 -3.43 -0.32 9.34
N SER A 39 -3.74 -0.31 10.63
CA SER A 39 -4.78 -1.17 11.19
C SER A 39 -6.18 -0.71 10.77
N GLN A 40 -6.32 0.53 10.32
CA GLN A 40 -7.57 1.03 9.77
C GLN A 40 -7.80 0.42 8.38
N LYS A 41 -8.83 -0.41 8.26
CA LYS A 41 -9.19 -1.24 7.09
C LYS A 41 -9.63 -0.45 5.83
N SER A 42 -9.19 0.80 5.66
CA SER A 42 -9.63 1.67 4.57
C SER A 42 -9.30 1.11 3.19
N MET A 43 -8.13 0.49 3.03
CA MET A 43 -7.74 -0.17 1.77
C MET A 43 -8.62 -1.38 1.47
N GLU A 44 -8.85 -2.23 2.48
CA GLU A 44 -9.66 -3.45 2.37
C GLU A 44 -11.08 -3.09 1.93
N THR A 45 -11.74 -2.18 2.65
CA THR A 45 -13.09 -1.70 2.30
C THR A 45 -13.15 -1.13 0.89
N PHE A 46 -12.14 -0.35 0.47
CA PHE A 46 -12.09 0.19 -0.89
C PHE A 46 -12.00 -0.92 -1.96
N THR A 47 -11.13 -1.90 -1.74
CA THR A 47 -10.96 -3.03 -2.68
C THR A 47 -12.20 -3.89 -2.79
N GLU A 48 -12.90 -4.14 -1.67
CA GLU A 48 -14.17 -4.87 -1.63
C GLU A 48 -15.26 -4.13 -2.42
N ILE A 49 -15.44 -2.82 -2.18
CA ILE A 49 -16.43 -2.01 -2.90
C ILE A 49 -16.16 -2.07 -4.41
N ARG A 50 -14.91 -1.95 -4.84
CA ARG A 50 -14.57 -2.03 -6.28
C ARG A 50 -14.86 -3.40 -6.87
N SER A 51 -14.48 -4.47 -6.16
CA SER A 51 -14.72 -5.84 -6.60
C SER A 51 -16.21 -6.12 -6.74
N ASN A 52 -17.03 -5.67 -5.79
CA ASN A 52 -18.49 -5.84 -5.82
C ASN A 52 -19.17 -5.08 -6.97
N ASN A 53 -18.51 -4.05 -7.51
CA ASN A 53 -18.97 -3.29 -8.68
C ASN A 53 -18.22 -3.69 -9.97
N GLU A 54 -17.57 -4.87 -9.98
CA GLU A 54 -16.87 -5.43 -11.14
C GLU A 54 -15.74 -4.53 -11.71
N TYR A 55 -15.19 -3.65 -10.88
CA TYR A 55 -14.05 -2.81 -11.26
C TYR A 55 -12.72 -3.51 -11.02
N LYS A 56 -11.74 -3.29 -11.92
CA LYS A 56 -10.35 -3.72 -11.70
C LYS A 56 -9.83 -3.24 -10.34
N THR A 57 -9.12 -4.13 -9.65
CA THR A 57 -8.52 -3.92 -8.33
C THR A 57 -7.03 -4.33 -8.33
N PHE A 58 -6.34 -4.08 -7.22
CA PHE A 58 -4.94 -4.42 -6.98
C PHE A 58 -4.84 -5.50 -5.89
N SER A 59 -3.71 -6.20 -5.83
CA SER A 59 -3.44 -7.14 -4.73
C SER A 59 -3.11 -6.39 -3.45
N LEU A 60 -3.86 -6.65 -2.39
CA LEU A 60 -3.68 -6.01 -1.08
C LEU A 60 -3.05 -7.00 -0.08
N PHE A 61 -1.97 -6.58 0.57
CA PHE A 61 -1.34 -7.29 1.67
C PHE A 61 -1.43 -6.46 2.94
N ASN A 62 -2.14 -6.95 3.95
CA ASN A 62 -2.25 -6.30 5.26
C ASN A 62 -1.21 -6.89 6.22
N ARG A 63 -0.36 -6.05 6.82
CA ARG A 63 0.68 -6.49 7.77
C ARG A 63 0.88 -5.49 8.92
N SER A 64 0.72 -5.98 10.15
CA SER A 64 1.02 -5.24 11.38
C SER A 64 2.46 -5.44 11.90
N GLY A 65 3.25 -6.34 11.29
CA GLY A 65 4.63 -6.66 11.67
C GLY A 65 5.38 -7.46 10.59
N GLY A 66 6.69 -7.68 10.77
CA GLY A 66 7.51 -8.47 9.82
C GLY A 66 7.71 -7.81 8.45
N PHE A 67 7.70 -6.47 8.42
CA PHE A 67 7.65 -5.66 7.20
C PHE A 67 8.83 -5.90 6.26
N SER A 68 10.05 -5.94 6.78
CA SER A 68 11.27 -5.95 5.95
C SER A 68 11.42 -7.21 5.09
N ASP A 69 11.10 -8.39 5.63
CA ASP A 69 11.25 -9.64 4.88
C ASP A 69 10.13 -9.82 3.86
N THR A 70 8.92 -9.39 4.22
CA THR A 70 7.78 -9.33 3.29
C THR A 70 8.11 -8.41 2.11
N LEU A 71 8.61 -7.20 2.38
CA LEU A 71 8.98 -6.25 1.32
C LEU A 71 10.06 -6.81 0.40
N LYS A 72 11.12 -7.44 0.94
CA LYS A 72 12.16 -8.07 0.11
C LYS A 72 11.61 -9.11 -0.85
N GLN A 73 10.68 -9.95 -0.37
CA GLN A 73 10.03 -10.97 -1.21
C GLN A 73 9.09 -10.35 -2.25
N MET A 74 8.46 -9.21 -1.94
CA MET A 74 7.59 -8.51 -2.89
C MET A 74 8.42 -7.83 -3.99
N VAL A 75 9.51 -7.16 -3.62
CA VAL A 75 10.40 -6.47 -4.57
C VAL A 75 10.99 -7.42 -5.62
N SER A 76 11.23 -8.70 -5.27
CA SER A 76 11.70 -9.69 -6.25
C SER A 76 10.61 -10.27 -7.15
N LYS A 77 9.33 -10.04 -6.85
CA LYS A 77 8.18 -10.64 -7.55
C LYS A 77 7.35 -9.64 -8.33
N TYR A 78 7.31 -8.39 -7.91
CA TYR A 78 6.36 -7.40 -8.41
C TYR A 78 7.06 -6.15 -8.93
N GLU A 79 6.56 -5.64 -10.05
CA GLU A 79 7.12 -4.44 -10.67
C GLU A 79 6.64 -3.14 -10.02
N ASN A 80 5.38 -3.06 -9.56
CA ASN A 80 4.83 -1.84 -8.95
C ASN A 80 4.32 -2.14 -7.54
N ILE A 81 5.04 -1.63 -6.54
CA ILE A 81 4.73 -1.83 -5.13
C ILE A 81 4.45 -0.46 -4.50
N LEU A 82 3.27 -0.32 -3.91
CA LEU A 82 2.87 0.84 -3.12
C LEU A 82 2.80 0.44 -1.65
N ILE A 83 3.27 1.31 -0.76
CA ILE A 83 3.30 1.05 0.68
C ILE A 83 2.57 2.19 1.38
N ASP A 84 1.49 1.85 2.10
CA ASP A 84 0.77 2.77 2.96
C ASP A 84 1.16 2.55 4.43
N THR A 85 1.66 3.61 5.07
CA THR A 85 2.15 3.53 6.45
C THR A 85 1.17 4.11 7.45
N ASN A 86 0.96 3.44 8.58
CA ASN A 86 0.29 4.03 9.74
C ASN A 86 1.01 5.33 10.21
N GLY A 87 0.28 6.29 10.76
CA GLY A 87 0.82 7.51 11.37
C GLY A 87 1.73 7.27 12.59
N ASN A 88 1.59 6.14 13.28
CA ASN A 88 2.45 5.80 14.41
C ASN A 88 3.77 5.16 13.94
N ILE A 89 4.69 5.95 13.38
CA ILE A 89 6.05 5.50 13.04
C ILE A 89 6.91 5.39 14.33
N VAL A 90 6.53 4.51 15.26
CA VAL A 90 7.19 4.43 16.59
C VAL A 90 8.38 3.46 16.61
N LYS A 91 8.68 2.74 15.52
CA LYS A 91 9.92 1.96 15.40
C LYS A 91 10.65 2.33 14.12
N LYS A 92 11.56 3.31 14.25
CA LYS A 92 12.64 3.71 13.31
C LYS A 92 12.57 2.99 11.95
N PRO A 93 12.10 3.68 10.89
CA PRO A 93 12.19 3.20 9.51
C PRO A 93 13.63 3.36 9.02
N LYS A 94 14.63 2.82 9.73
CA LYS A 94 16.04 3.01 9.38
C LYS A 94 16.41 2.37 8.02
N ARG A 95 15.52 1.57 7.43
CA ARG A 95 15.72 0.88 6.13
C ARG A 95 14.42 0.67 5.35
N LEU A 96 13.39 1.51 5.51
CA LEU A 96 12.14 1.34 4.75
C LEU A 96 12.22 1.95 3.34
N CYS A 97 13.16 2.87 3.13
CA CYS A 97 13.28 3.66 1.91
C CYS A 97 14.69 3.55 1.31
N PHE A 98 15.26 2.35 1.21
CA PHE A 98 16.51 2.10 0.47
C PHE A 98 16.51 0.71 -0.15
#